data_AF-A0A947CLH2-F1
#
_entry.id   AF-A0A947CLH2-F1
#
_cell.length_a   1.000
_cell.length_b   1.000
_cell.length_c   1.000
_cell.angle_alpha   90.00
_cell.angle_beta   90.00
_cell.angle_gamma   90.00
#
_symmetry.space_group_name_H-M   'P 1'
#
loop_
_entity.id
_entity.type
_entity.pdbx_description
1 polymer ?
#
loop_
_entity_poly.entity_id
_entity_poly.type
_entity_poly.pdbx_seq_one_letter_code
_entity_poly.pdbx_strand_id
1 'polypeptide(L)'
;MSQPVRQLVVGLAASTLALCGGGCGEAPFCGDGNVDQGEECDDGNNNDETDACLSTCLVRPVPTLIVKWSFNVDEDRGFDGDSCTDTGAREVTVDIDGPVAEAADESCSFRQVTFSDIPAGTYDLDLAVRDRDGRSLTSSAVGQSYEFGGGDEEITVNVPYDAWSANYTGNFFFNVTYGGLGCDPATNVVQQSLFFTYDDGGRPVAGYTKAGDPLDGSPSDCYSKSENEPQTILDVPFGPATLVVQGLDAEANVVYESSFPTFIGAGLLNDEVSFDVAPSL
;
A
#
# COMPACT_ATOMS: atom_id res chain seq x y z
N MET A 1 -73.75 4.69 38.18
CA MET A 1 -73.57 5.07 39.60
C MET A 1 -74.04 3.91 40.46
N SER A 2 -73.12 3.25 41.19
CA SER A 2 -73.25 2.47 42.45
C SER A 2 -74.55 1.67 42.74
N GLN A 3 -74.62 0.39 43.13
CA GLN A 3 -73.75 -0.74 43.55
C GLN A 3 -74.66 -2.03 43.50
N PRO A 4 -74.52 -3.13 44.30
CA PRO A 4 -73.38 -3.91 44.80
C PRO A 4 -73.49 -5.44 44.51
N VAL A 5 -72.40 -6.16 44.83
CA VAL A 5 -72.26 -7.58 45.27
C VAL A 5 -73.46 -8.53 45.10
N ARG A 6 -73.26 -9.62 44.34
CA ARG A 6 -74.03 -10.85 44.47
C ARG A 6 -73.12 -12.07 44.72
N GLN A 7 -73.38 -12.70 45.86
CA GLN A 7 -72.89 -13.99 46.31
C GLN A 7 -73.06 -15.09 45.24
N LEU A 8 -72.24 -16.12 45.23
CA LEU A 8 -72.47 -17.37 45.98
C LEU A 8 -71.64 -18.51 45.37
N VAL A 9 -71.26 -19.40 46.26
CA VAL A 9 -70.32 -20.52 46.15
C VAL A 9 -70.92 -21.71 45.36
N VAL A 10 -70.02 -22.61 44.97
CA VAL A 10 -70.17 -24.08 44.84
C VAL A 10 -70.26 -24.60 43.40
N GLY A 11 -69.33 -25.49 43.04
CA GLY A 11 -69.61 -26.53 42.05
C GLY A 11 -68.37 -27.05 41.33
N LEU A 12 -67.82 -28.15 41.82
CA LEU A 12 -66.77 -28.95 41.19
C LEU A 12 -67.01 -29.19 39.70
N ALA A 13 -65.94 -29.09 38.89
CA ALA A 13 -65.72 -29.99 37.76
C ALA A 13 -64.23 -30.07 37.38
N ALA A 14 -63.68 -31.25 37.63
CA ALA A 14 -62.65 -31.97 36.87
C ALA A 14 -61.62 -31.18 36.02
N SER A 15 -60.36 -31.37 36.42
CA SER A 15 -59.24 -31.76 35.56
C SER A 15 -59.24 -31.24 34.11
N THR A 16 -58.45 -30.19 33.91
CA THR A 16 -57.46 -30.22 32.83
C THR A 16 -56.10 -29.97 33.45
N LEU A 17 -55.29 -31.03 33.52
CA LEU A 17 -53.84 -30.89 33.58
C LEU A 17 -53.42 -30.00 32.40
N ALA A 18 -52.88 -28.83 32.68
CA ALA A 18 -51.85 -28.29 31.82
C ALA A 18 -50.54 -28.90 32.31
N LEU A 19 -50.19 -30.04 31.71
CA LEU A 19 -48.80 -30.45 31.58
C LEU A 19 -48.05 -29.24 31.00
N CYS A 20 -47.11 -28.67 31.74
CA CYS A 20 -45.85 -28.37 31.07
C CYS A 20 -45.04 -29.67 31.15
N GLY A 21 -45.27 -30.52 30.16
CA GLY A 21 -44.53 -31.76 29.90
C GLY A 21 -43.33 -31.45 29.01
N GLY A 22 -42.45 -30.59 29.48
CA GLY A 22 -41.08 -30.43 29.01
C GLY A 22 -40.23 -30.44 30.27
N GLY A 23 -39.11 -31.17 30.26
CA GLY A 23 -38.22 -31.25 31.42
C GLY A 23 -37.91 -29.85 31.95
N CYS A 24 -37.60 -29.76 33.25
CA CYS A 24 -36.80 -28.66 33.74
C CYS A 24 -35.44 -28.72 33.02
N GLY A 25 -35.41 -28.24 31.77
CA GLY A 25 -34.21 -27.81 31.13
C GLY A 25 -33.62 -26.73 32.03
N GLU A 26 -32.34 -26.87 32.32
CA GLU A 26 -31.61 -25.87 33.06
C GLU A 26 -31.86 -24.50 32.41
N ALA A 27 -32.07 -23.47 33.23
CA ALA A 27 -32.27 -22.13 32.69
C ALA A 27 -31.00 -21.74 31.92
N PRO A 28 -31.11 -21.10 30.75
CA PRO A 28 -29.97 -20.78 29.91
C PRO A 28 -28.90 -20.05 30.72
N PHE A 29 -27.66 -20.55 30.70
CA PHE A 29 -26.55 -19.97 31.43
C PHE A 29 -25.22 -20.23 30.71
N CYS A 30 -24.36 -19.22 30.75
CA CYS A 30 -23.04 -19.32 30.17
C CYS A 30 -22.19 -20.40 30.84
N GLY A 31 -21.70 -21.36 30.05
CA GLY A 31 -20.84 -22.45 30.50
C GLY A 31 -21.56 -23.79 30.62
N ASP A 32 -22.74 -23.93 30.02
CA ASP A 32 -23.51 -25.19 29.96
C ASP A 32 -23.22 -26.02 28.71
N GLY A 33 -22.51 -25.42 27.75
CA GLY A 33 -22.07 -26.03 26.49
C GLY A 33 -23.10 -25.92 25.37
N ASN A 34 -24.17 -25.13 25.54
CA ASN A 34 -25.15 -24.81 24.51
C ASN A 34 -25.18 -23.30 24.29
N VAL A 35 -25.01 -22.86 23.05
CA VAL A 35 -25.12 -21.44 22.71
C VAL A 35 -26.58 -21.00 22.82
N ASP A 36 -26.88 -20.25 23.89
CA ASP A 36 -28.21 -19.74 24.19
C ASP A 36 -28.47 -18.32 23.67
N GLN A 37 -29.70 -17.83 23.82
CA GLN A 37 -30.06 -16.49 23.38
C GLN A 37 -29.28 -15.42 24.15
N GLY A 38 -28.40 -14.70 23.46
CA GLY A 38 -27.57 -13.63 24.02
C GLY A 38 -26.10 -14.00 24.17
N GLU A 39 -25.77 -15.27 23.91
CA GLU A 39 -24.40 -15.78 23.86
C GLU A 39 -23.90 -15.79 22.41
N GLU A 40 -22.62 -15.54 22.22
CA GLU A 40 -21.94 -15.63 20.93
C GLU A 40 -21.24 -16.99 20.78
N CYS A 41 -20.94 -17.64 21.89
CA CYS A 41 -20.27 -18.93 22.01
C CYS A 41 -20.57 -19.55 23.39
N ASP A 42 -20.42 -20.86 23.52
CA ASP A 42 -20.38 -21.57 24.81
C ASP A 42 -19.66 -22.91 24.59
N ASP A 43 -18.45 -23.05 25.13
CA ASP A 43 -17.68 -24.31 25.10
C ASP A 43 -17.87 -25.15 26.38
N GLY A 44 -18.81 -24.74 27.22
CA GLY A 44 -19.12 -25.31 28.51
C GLY A 44 -18.16 -24.83 29.58
N ASN A 45 -17.62 -25.78 30.34
CA ASN A 45 -16.74 -25.49 31.46
C ASN A 45 -15.32 -25.02 31.05
N ASN A 46 -15.05 -24.84 29.76
CA ASN A 46 -13.76 -24.40 29.26
C ASN A 46 -13.74 -22.89 28.93
N ASN A 47 -14.88 -22.20 29.07
CA ASN A 47 -15.00 -20.78 28.77
C ASN A 47 -14.00 -20.02 29.66
N ASP A 48 -13.07 -19.32 29.04
CA ASP A 48 -11.99 -18.64 29.74
C ASP A 48 -11.49 -17.40 28.97
N GLU A 49 -10.70 -16.56 29.63
CA GLU A 49 -10.24 -15.29 29.05
C GLU A 49 -9.14 -15.43 27.99
N THR A 50 -8.68 -16.65 27.73
CA THR A 50 -7.60 -16.98 26.80
C THR A 50 -8.06 -17.76 25.57
N ASP A 51 -9.21 -18.41 25.64
CA ASP A 51 -9.81 -19.18 24.56
C ASP A 51 -10.70 -18.31 23.66
N ALA A 52 -11.25 -18.92 22.61
CA ALA A 52 -12.13 -18.22 21.67
C ALA A 52 -13.44 -17.78 22.35
N CYS A 53 -13.86 -18.47 23.41
CA CYS A 53 -15.05 -18.15 24.18
C CYS A 53 -14.70 -17.65 25.58
N LEU A 54 -15.05 -16.39 25.86
CA LEU A 54 -14.80 -15.77 27.15
C LEU A 54 -15.71 -16.35 28.24
N SER A 55 -15.36 -16.16 29.51
CA SER A 55 -16.21 -16.54 30.66
C SER A 55 -17.56 -15.80 30.70
N THR A 56 -17.74 -14.85 29.80
CA THR A 56 -18.96 -14.07 29.58
C THR A 56 -19.80 -14.57 28.40
N CYS A 57 -19.41 -15.68 27.75
CA CYS A 57 -20.02 -16.23 26.54
C CYS A 57 -20.06 -15.26 25.36
N LEU A 58 -19.06 -14.38 25.33
CA LEU A 58 -18.74 -13.52 24.20
C LEU A 58 -17.50 -14.06 23.50
N VAL A 59 -17.39 -13.83 22.19
CA VAL A 59 -16.19 -14.22 21.46
C VAL A 59 -15.03 -13.31 21.85
N ARG A 60 -13.86 -13.90 22.13
CA ARG A 60 -12.62 -13.15 22.35
C ARG A 60 -12.21 -12.46 21.05
N PRO A 61 -12.06 -11.12 21.01
CA PRO A 61 -11.48 -10.46 19.85
C PRO A 61 -10.03 -10.90 19.70
N VAL A 62 -9.69 -11.49 18.55
CA VAL A 62 -8.31 -11.86 18.22
C VAL A 62 -7.71 -10.71 17.42
N PRO A 63 -6.74 -9.96 17.98
CA PRO A 63 -6.13 -8.84 17.27
C PRO A 63 -5.36 -9.33 16.04
N THR A 64 -5.38 -8.54 14.97
CA THR A 64 -4.66 -8.85 13.73
C THR A 64 -3.83 -7.67 13.27
N LEU A 65 -2.57 -7.94 12.91
CA LEU A 65 -1.69 -6.97 12.28
C LEU A 65 -1.35 -7.44 10.88
N ILE A 66 -1.80 -6.68 9.88
CA ILE A 66 -1.45 -6.89 8.47
C ILE A 66 -0.25 -6.02 8.13
N VAL A 67 0.88 -6.65 7.83
CA VAL A 67 2.07 -5.95 7.34
C VAL A 67 2.15 -6.09 5.84
N LYS A 68 2.00 -4.98 5.13
CA LYS A 68 2.15 -4.87 3.68
C LYS A 68 3.51 -4.29 3.31
N TRP A 69 3.91 -4.47 2.07
CA TRP A 69 5.11 -3.84 1.53
C TRP A 69 4.86 -3.19 0.18
N SER A 70 5.61 -2.12 -0.06
CA SER A 70 5.78 -1.47 -1.35
C SER A 70 7.27 -1.32 -1.64
N PHE A 71 7.62 -1.17 -2.91
CA PHE A 71 9.02 -1.03 -3.33
C PHE A 71 9.21 0.32 -3.99
N ASN A 72 10.22 1.05 -3.55
CA ASN A 72 10.70 2.26 -4.20
C ASN A 72 9.64 3.36 -4.36
N VAL A 73 8.57 3.35 -3.55
CA VAL A 73 7.54 4.40 -3.61
C VAL A 73 8.16 5.74 -3.23
N ASP A 74 7.91 6.75 -4.05
CA ASP A 74 8.34 8.13 -3.82
C ASP A 74 7.19 9.07 -4.21
N GLU A 75 6.28 9.32 -3.25
CA GLU A 75 5.08 10.13 -3.47
C GLU A 75 5.42 11.59 -3.81
N ASP A 76 6.50 12.13 -3.24
CA ASP A 76 6.96 13.50 -3.49
C ASP A 76 7.38 13.69 -4.95
N ARG A 77 7.91 12.62 -5.57
CA ARG A 77 8.31 12.60 -6.98
C ARG A 77 7.28 11.94 -7.92
N GLY A 78 6.11 11.59 -7.39
CA GLY A 78 5.00 11.01 -8.15
C GLY A 78 5.26 9.61 -8.70
N PHE A 79 6.14 8.83 -8.08
CA PHE A 79 6.42 7.45 -8.46
C PHE A 79 5.74 6.49 -7.49
N ASP A 80 4.89 5.62 -8.03
CA ASP A 80 3.96 4.76 -7.28
C ASP A 80 4.55 3.40 -6.89
N GLY A 81 5.79 3.13 -7.30
CA GLY A 81 6.61 2.03 -6.83
C GLY A 81 6.83 0.92 -7.86
N ASP A 82 7.82 0.09 -7.57
CA ASP A 82 8.21 -1.04 -8.41
C ASP A 82 7.41 -2.30 -8.12
N SER A 83 7.24 -3.14 -9.15
CA SER A 83 6.67 -4.47 -8.96
C SER A 83 7.72 -5.50 -8.53
N CYS A 84 7.25 -6.64 -8.03
CA CYS A 84 8.11 -7.80 -7.77
C CYS A 84 8.85 -8.29 -9.02
N THR A 85 8.26 -8.08 -10.20
CA THR A 85 8.88 -8.51 -11.46
C THR A 85 10.05 -7.60 -11.83
N ASP A 86 9.91 -6.30 -11.57
CA ASP A 86 10.91 -5.28 -11.90
C ASP A 86 12.16 -5.43 -11.04
N THR A 87 11.98 -5.73 -9.76
CA THR A 87 13.07 -5.96 -8.80
C THR A 87 13.56 -7.41 -8.78
N GLY A 88 12.85 -8.34 -9.44
CA GLY A 88 13.16 -9.77 -9.37
C GLY A 88 12.83 -10.43 -8.02
N ALA A 89 12.14 -9.73 -7.13
CA ALA A 89 11.68 -10.23 -5.84
C ALA A 89 10.69 -11.39 -6.00
N ARG A 90 10.82 -12.40 -5.14
CA ARG A 90 9.97 -13.61 -5.14
C ARG A 90 9.33 -13.89 -3.80
N GLU A 91 10.03 -13.60 -2.73
CA GLU A 91 9.59 -13.81 -1.37
C GLU A 91 9.93 -12.57 -0.54
N VAL A 92 9.07 -12.25 0.41
CA VAL A 92 9.34 -11.24 1.43
C VAL A 92 9.14 -11.91 2.78
N THR A 93 10.16 -11.83 3.62
CA THR A 93 10.07 -12.15 5.03
C THR A 93 9.79 -10.86 5.79
N VAL A 94 8.83 -10.94 6.70
CA VAL A 94 8.58 -9.92 7.71
C VAL A 94 8.90 -10.53 9.05
N ASP A 95 9.92 -10.00 9.71
CA ASP A 95 10.25 -10.28 11.09
C ASP A 95 9.65 -9.15 11.95
N ILE A 96 8.92 -9.51 13.01
CA ILE A 96 8.45 -8.56 14.02
C ILE A 96 9.19 -8.84 15.33
N ASP A 97 9.72 -7.81 15.97
CA ASP A 97 10.34 -7.90 17.30
C ASP A 97 9.69 -6.89 18.26
N GLY A 98 9.33 -7.32 19.46
CA GLY A 98 8.52 -6.52 20.38
C GLY A 98 8.03 -7.33 21.59
N PRO A 99 6.78 -7.12 22.07
CA PRO A 99 6.17 -7.95 23.11
C PRO A 99 6.22 -9.46 22.80
N VAL A 100 6.12 -9.81 21.52
CA VAL A 100 6.42 -11.14 20.98
C VAL A 100 7.34 -10.97 19.77
N ALA A 101 8.14 -12.00 19.50
CA ALA A 101 8.92 -12.07 18.26
C ALA A 101 8.35 -13.18 17.37
N GLU A 102 7.99 -12.83 16.15
CA GLU A 102 7.43 -13.73 15.16
C GLU A 102 7.97 -13.38 13.77
N ALA A 103 7.98 -14.33 12.85
CA ALA A 103 8.39 -14.12 11.48
C ALA A 103 7.42 -14.82 10.53
N ALA A 104 7.10 -14.17 9.43
CA ALA A 104 6.26 -14.71 8.38
C ALA A 104 6.91 -14.48 7.01
N ASP A 105 6.91 -15.52 6.18
CA ASP A 105 7.32 -15.45 4.78
C ASP A 105 6.09 -15.54 3.89
N GLU A 106 6.05 -14.74 2.84
CA GLU A 106 5.01 -14.86 1.82
C GLU A 106 5.54 -14.49 0.44
N SER A 107 4.90 -15.02 -0.61
CA SER A 107 5.26 -14.67 -1.97
C SER A 107 5.10 -13.17 -2.20
N CYS A 108 6.10 -12.55 -2.82
CA CYS A 108 6.16 -11.11 -3.04
C CYS A 108 4.87 -10.54 -3.65
N SER A 109 4.23 -11.30 -4.54
CA SER A 109 3.00 -10.89 -5.24
C SER A 109 1.75 -10.81 -4.35
N PHE A 110 1.75 -11.42 -3.16
CA PHE A 110 0.65 -11.25 -2.20
C PHE A 110 0.69 -9.89 -1.51
N ARG A 111 1.86 -9.23 -1.48
CA ARG A 111 2.08 -7.89 -0.92
C ARG A 111 1.74 -7.73 0.57
N GLN A 112 1.53 -8.82 1.30
CA GLN A 112 1.21 -8.77 2.72
C GLN A 112 1.47 -10.09 3.44
N VAL A 113 1.65 -10.00 4.76
CA VAL A 113 1.50 -11.08 5.74
C VAL A 113 0.50 -10.67 6.82
N THR A 114 0.04 -11.63 7.62
CA THR A 114 -0.88 -11.35 8.74
C THR A 114 -0.38 -12.06 9.99
N PHE A 115 -0.17 -11.27 11.05
CA PHE A 115 0.09 -11.76 12.40
C PHE A 115 -1.22 -11.71 13.18
N SER A 116 -1.53 -12.77 13.92
CA SER A 116 -2.79 -12.91 14.66
C SER A 116 -2.52 -13.23 16.12
N ASP A 117 -3.38 -12.74 17.01
CA ASP A 117 -3.27 -12.96 18.46
C ASP A 117 -1.96 -12.43 19.07
N ILE A 118 -1.40 -11.36 18.49
CA ILE A 118 -0.21 -10.68 19.03
C ILE A 118 -0.62 -9.60 20.05
N PRO A 119 0.12 -9.42 21.15
CA PRO A 119 -0.17 -8.37 22.13
C PRO A 119 0.02 -6.96 21.56
N ALA A 120 -0.75 -6.00 22.06
CA ALA A 120 -0.50 -4.58 21.83
C ALA A 120 0.89 -4.15 22.34
N GLY A 121 1.51 -3.19 21.66
CA GLY A 121 2.79 -2.61 22.03
C GLY A 121 3.61 -2.18 20.81
N THR A 122 4.82 -1.71 21.08
CA THR A 122 5.77 -1.30 20.05
C THR A 122 6.44 -2.52 19.42
N TYR A 123 6.42 -2.60 18.10
CA TYR A 123 7.14 -3.59 17.30
C TYR A 123 8.14 -2.91 16.37
N ASP A 124 9.33 -3.47 16.28
CA ASP A 124 10.27 -3.21 15.18
C ASP A 124 9.99 -4.23 14.07
N LEU A 125 9.58 -3.73 12.90
CA LEU A 125 9.26 -4.52 11.72
C LEU A 125 10.46 -4.53 10.78
N ASP A 126 11.04 -5.69 10.53
CA ASP A 126 12.18 -5.88 9.63
C ASP A 126 11.76 -6.66 8.38
N LEU A 127 11.95 -6.05 7.22
CA LEU A 127 11.65 -6.67 5.93
C LEU A 127 12.91 -7.17 5.25
N ALA A 128 12.90 -8.44 4.84
CA ALA A 128 13.93 -9.05 4.00
C ALA A 128 13.33 -9.52 2.67
N VAL A 129 13.73 -8.90 1.57
CA VAL A 129 13.28 -9.26 0.22
C VAL A 129 14.24 -10.27 -0.39
N ARG A 130 13.74 -11.36 -0.98
CA ARG A 130 14.57 -12.44 -1.52
C ARG A 130 14.25 -12.80 -2.98
N ASP A 131 15.27 -13.28 -3.69
CA ASP A 131 15.17 -13.81 -5.05
C ASP A 131 14.65 -15.27 -5.08
N ARG A 132 14.53 -15.85 -6.27
CA ARG A 132 14.05 -17.24 -6.46
C ARG A 132 14.93 -18.31 -5.81
N ASP A 133 16.20 -17.99 -5.55
CA ASP A 133 17.20 -18.90 -4.99
C ASP A 133 17.35 -18.64 -3.47
N GLY A 134 16.50 -17.78 -2.88
CA GLY A 134 16.51 -17.41 -1.46
C GLY A 134 17.59 -16.40 -1.08
N ARG A 135 18.24 -15.72 -2.05
CA ARG A 135 19.26 -14.71 -1.75
C ARG A 135 18.60 -13.38 -1.42
N SER A 136 19.12 -12.69 -0.41
CA SER A 136 18.69 -11.32 -0.08
C SER A 136 18.92 -10.39 -1.27
N LEU A 137 17.90 -9.60 -1.60
CA LEU A 137 17.94 -8.52 -2.59
C LEU A 137 18.19 -7.17 -1.92
N THR A 138 18.00 -7.04 -0.61
CA THR A 138 18.35 -5.84 0.17
C THR A 138 19.71 -5.98 0.85
N SER A 139 20.40 -4.85 1.02
CA SER A 139 21.73 -4.77 1.65
C SER A 139 21.68 -4.86 3.17
N SER A 140 20.58 -4.42 3.77
CA SER A 140 20.19 -4.63 5.16
C SER A 140 18.69 -4.92 5.25
N ALA A 141 18.23 -5.37 6.42
CA ALA A 141 16.80 -5.36 6.71
C ALA A 141 16.27 -3.93 6.63
N VAL A 142 15.08 -3.77 6.07
CA VAL A 142 14.36 -2.49 6.08
C VAL A 142 13.51 -2.45 7.33
N GLY A 143 13.99 -1.71 8.33
CA GLY A 143 13.38 -1.60 9.64
C GLY A 143 12.41 -0.43 9.76
N GLN A 144 11.23 -0.67 10.32
CA GLN A 144 10.26 0.37 10.69
C GLN A 144 9.66 0.06 12.07
N SER A 145 9.68 1.03 12.97
CA SER A 145 9.01 0.91 14.27
C SER A 145 7.51 1.25 14.14
N TYR A 146 6.66 0.45 14.77
CA TYR A 146 5.20 0.57 14.72
C TYR A 146 4.57 0.35 16.10
N GLU A 147 3.64 1.22 16.49
CA GLU A 147 2.88 1.07 17.74
C GLU A 147 1.55 0.36 17.44
N PHE A 148 1.46 -0.93 17.76
CA PHE A 148 0.25 -1.72 17.56
C PHE A 148 -0.72 -1.57 18.74
N GLY A 149 -1.95 -1.16 18.47
CA GLY A 149 -2.98 -0.89 19.48
C GLY A 149 -3.73 -2.12 20.00
N GLY A 150 -3.54 -3.30 19.42
CA GLY A 150 -4.23 -4.52 19.83
C GLY A 150 -5.64 -4.68 19.25
N GLY A 151 -5.92 -4.07 18.09
CA GLY A 151 -7.12 -4.28 17.29
C GLY A 151 -6.81 -4.96 15.95
N ASP A 152 -7.65 -4.69 14.95
CA ASP A 152 -7.36 -5.02 13.55
C ASP A 152 -6.68 -3.81 12.90
N GLU A 153 -5.40 -3.95 12.57
CA GLU A 153 -4.58 -2.86 12.04
C GLU A 153 -3.77 -3.29 10.82
N GLU A 154 -3.39 -2.30 10.02
CA GLU A 154 -2.60 -2.49 8.81
C GLU A 154 -1.51 -1.42 8.72
N ILE A 155 -0.33 -1.84 8.30
CA ILE A 155 0.80 -0.96 7.97
C ILE A 155 1.40 -1.36 6.62
N THR A 156 1.83 -0.38 5.84
CA THR A 156 2.64 -0.61 4.64
C THR A 156 4.06 -0.09 4.88
N VAL A 157 5.06 -0.95 4.71
CA VAL A 157 6.48 -0.61 4.80
C VAL A 157 7.04 -0.47 3.38
N ASN A 158 7.58 0.71 3.07
CA ASN A 158 8.26 0.95 1.79
C ASN A 158 9.72 0.49 1.87
N VAL A 159 10.15 -0.38 0.96
CA VAL A 159 11.57 -0.71 0.75
C VAL A 159 12.15 0.34 -0.19
N PRO A 160 12.97 1.29 0.32
CA PRO A 160 13.45 2.40 -0.49
C PRO A 160 14.53 1.95 -1.49
N TYR A 161 14.76 2.77 -2.51
CA TYR A 161 15.67 2.47 -3.62
C TYR A 161 17.12 2.25 -3.20
N ASP A 162 17.56 2.88 -2.12
CA ASP A 162 18.91 2.77 -1.57
C ASP A 162 19.07 1.56 -0.63
N ALA A 163 17.99 0.86 -0.26
CA ALA A 163 18.06 -0.36 0.52
C ALA A 163 18.50 -1.58 -0.32
N TRP A 164 18.37 -1.52 -1.65
CA TRP A 164 18.67 -2.65 -2.52
C TRP A 164 20.17 -2.92 -2.64
N SER A 165 20.52 -4.20 -2.65
CA SER A 165 21.89 -4.68 -2.84
C SER A 165 22.31 -4.76 -4.32
N ALA A 166 21.33 -4.90 -5.22
CA ALA A 166 21.53 -4.94 -6.65
C ALA A 166 21.36 -3.54 -7.25
N ASN A 167 22.17 -3.25 -8.28
CA ASN A 167 21.94 -2.09 -9.12
C ASN A 167 20.89 -2.45 -10.16
N TYR A 168 19.74 -1.79 -10.12
CA TYR A 168 18.72 -1.92 -11.15
C TYR A 168 18.85 -0.82 -12.19
N THR A 169 18.36 -1.11 -13.38
CA THR A 169 18.15 -0.12 -14.43
C THR A 169 16.68 -0.09 -14.81
N GLY A 170 16.24 1.08 -15.23
CA GLY A 170 14.88 1.46 -15.57
C GLY A 170 14.81 2.08 -16.95
N ASN A 171 13.66 1.94 -17.61
CA ASN A 171 13.29 2.83 -18.70
C ASN A 171 12.47 3.99 -18.15
N PHE A 172 12.80 5.23 -18.52
CA PHE A 172 12.05 6.41 -18.12
C PHE A 172 11.23 6.94 -19.30
N PHE A 173 9.91 6.92 -19.18
CA PHE A 173 8.96 7.34 -20.21
C PHE A 173 8.34 8.67 -19.81
N PHE A 174 8.39 9.65 -20.71
CA PHE A 174 7.82 10.95 -20.41
C PHE A 174 7.29 11.69 -21.62
N ASN A 175 6.36 12.60 -21.34
CA ASN A 175 5.80 13.53 -22.30
C ASN A 175 5.91 14.96 -21.77
N VAL A 176 6.11 15.92 -22.68
CA VAL A 176 6.25 17.33 -22.36
C VAL A 176 5.12 18.12 -23.02
N THR A 177 4.48 19.01 -22.26
CA THR A 177 3.63 20.08 -22.77
C THR A 177 4.12 21.44 -22.29
N TYR A 178 3.69 22.51 -22.94
CA TYR A 178 4.08 23.88 -22.65
C TYR A 178 2.83 24.70 -22.34
N GLY A 179 2.48 24.86 -21.07
CA GLY A 179 1.22 25.47 -20.63
C GLY A 179 -0.02 24.74 -21.16
N GLY A 180 0.02 23.41 -21.18
CA GLY A 180 -1.04 22.52 -21.69
C GLY A 180 -1.08 22.37 -23.21
N LEU A 181 -0.15 23.00 -23.93
CA LEU A 181 -0.09 23.02 -25.40
C LEU A 181 1.08 22.18 -25.92
N GLY A 182 0.97 21.66 -27.15
CA GLY A 182 2.13 21.14 -27.89
C GLY A 182 3.00 22.28 -28.43
N CYS A 183 4.16 21.95 -29.02
CA CYS A 183 5.13 22.93 -29.53
C CYS A 183 4.49 24.00 -30.46
N ASP A 184 3.80 23.57 -31.52
CA ASP A 184 3.25 24.47 -32.54
C ASP A 184 2.31 25.58 -31.98
N PRO A 185 1.30 25.26 -31.14
CA PRO A 185 0.42 26.30 -30.58
C PRO A 185 1.02 27.05 -29.37
N ALA A 186 2.10 26.57 -28.75
CA ALA A 186 2.68 27.16 -27.54
C ALA A 186 3.64 28.31 -27.86
N THR A 187 3.14 29.54 -28.06
CA THR A 187 3.97 30.76 -28.21
C THR A 187 5.15 30.61 -29.20
N ASN A 188 5.00 29.78 -30.25
CA ASN A 188 6.05 29.43 -31.21
C ASN A 188 7.28 28.71 -30.62
N VAL A 189 7.11 27.81 -29.64
CA VAL A 189 8.20 26.88 -29.29
C VAL A 189 8.52 26.02 -30.50
N VAL A 190 9.72 26.18 -31.06
CA VAL A 190 10.21 25.43 -32.22
C VAL A 190 11.39 24.53 -31.89
N GLN A 191 12.10 24.81 -30.79
CA GLN A 191 13.19 23.99 -30.28
C GLN A 191 12.96 23.62 -28.81
N GLN A 192 13.50 22.48 -28.39
CA GLN A 192 13.52 22.04 -27.00
C GLN A 192 14.94 21.74 -26.53
N SER A 193 15.23 22.06 -25.27
CA SER A 193 16.45 21.66 -24.56
C SER A 193 16.06 20.85 -23.34
N LEU A 194 16.76 19.73 -23.12
CA LEU A 194 16.54 18.83 -22.00
C LEU A 194 17.82 18.67 -21.19
N PHE A 195 17.70 18.74 -19.88
CA PHE A 195 18.75 18.33 -18.95
C PHE A 195 18.21 17.25 -18.05
N PHE A 196 18.92 16.12 -18.00
CA PHE A 196 18.52 15.03 -17.13
C PHE A 196 19.72 14.64 -16.25
N THR A 197 19.58 14.82 -14.94
CA THR A 197 20.67 14.63 -13.97
C THR A 197 20.20 13.85 -12.76
N TYR A 198 21.08 13.07 -12.16
CA TYR A 198 20.85 12.51 -10.83
C TYR A 198 20.94 13.59 -9.75
N ASP A 199 20.18 13.42 -8.67
CA ASP A 199 20.13 14.39 -7.55
C ASP A 199 21.48 14.51 -6.80
N ASP A 200 22.36 13.52 -6.92
CA ASP A 200 23.72 13.56 -6.36
C ASP A 200 24.70 14.45 -7.17
N GLY A 201 24.22 15.11 -8.23
CA GLY A 201 25.05 15.88 -9.16
C GLY A 201 25.94 15.00 -10.06
N GLY A 202 25.64 13.70 -10.12
CA GLY A 202 26.35 12.69 -10.88
C GLY A 202 26.13 12.72 -12.40
N ARG A 203 26.63 11.67 -13.07
CA ARG A 203 26.78 11.52 -14.54
C ARG A 203 25.50 11.85 -15.33
N PRO A 204 25.63 12.26 -16.62
CA PRO A 204 24.48 12.31 -17.52
C PRO A 204 23.82 10.93 -17.60
N VAL A 205 22.50 10.94 -17.41
CA VAL A 205 21.66 9.76 -17.25
C VAL A 205 21.58 8.96 -18.56
N ALA A 206 21.59 9.67 -19.69
CA ALA A 206 21.95 9.17 -21.01
C ALA A 206 22.43 10.35 -21.88
N GLY A 207 22.85 10.07 -23.11
CA GLY A 207 23.21 11.12 -24.07
C GLY A 207 22.01 11.69 -24.83
N TYR A 208 21.01 10.86 -25.13
CA TYR A 208 19.87 11.19 -25.97
C TYR A 208 18.63 10.39 -25.56
N THR A 209 17.44 10.92 -25.86
CA THR A 209 16.19 10.16 -25.83
C THR A 209 16.10 9.22 -27.04
N LYS A 210 15.18 8.25 -27.02
CA LYS A 210 14.86 7.40 -28.18
C LYS A 210 14.37 8.19 -29.41
N ALA A 211 13.81 9.39 -29.19
CA ALA A 211 13.41 10.31 -30.26
C ALA A 211 14.59 11.10 -30.85
N GLY A 212 15.79 11.02 -30.25
CA GLY A 212 17.01 11.66 -30.73
C GLY A 212 17.32 12.99 -30.04
N ASP A 213 16.51 13.41 -29.06
CA ASP A 213 16.72 14.67 -28.34
C ASP A 213 17.90 14.56 -27.37
N PRO A 214 18.85 15.49 -27.40
CA PRO A 214 20.00 15.50 -26.50
C PRO A 214 19.57 15.84 -25.07
N LEU A 215 20.21 15.16 -24.10
CA LEU A 215 19.98 15.37 -22.66
C LEU A 215 21.08 16.22 -22.00
N ASP A 216 21.98 16.79 -22.81
CA ASP A 216 23.08 17.66 -22.38
C ASP A 216 22.71 19.15 -22.40
N GLY A 217 21.43 19.46 -22.63
CA GLY A 217 20.92 20.81 -22.76
C GLY A 217 21.03 21.43 -24.14
N SER A 218 21.68 20.76 -25.10
CA SER A 218 21.74 21.30 -26.46
C SER A 218 20.34 21.36 -27.08
N PRO A 219 19.98 22.42 -27.82
CA PRO A 219 18.67 22.51 -28.45
C PRO A 219 18.52 21.47 -29.57
N SER A 220 17.32 20.91 -29.67
CA SER A 220 16.85 20.04 -30.75
C SER A 220 15.49 20.49 -31.26
N ASP A 221 15.06 19.96 -32.41
CA ASP A 221 13.72 20.26 -32.92
C ASP A 221 12.67 19.87 -31.87
N CYS A 222 11.71 20.76 -31.59
CA CYS A 222 10.71 20.49 -30.58
C CYS A 222 9.85 19.29 -30.99
N TYR A 223 9.89 18.24 -30.19
CA TYR A 223 9.06 17.06 -30.39
C TYR A 223 7.63 17.34 -29.89
N SER A 224 6.67 17.45 -30.81
CA SER A 224 5.25 17.60 -30.47
C SER A 224 4.47 16.30 -30.67
N LYS A 225 3.48 16.09 -29.79
CA LYS A 225 2.45 15.02 -29.64
C LYS A 225 1.82 14.39 -30.89
N SER A 226 2.25 14.71 -32.10
CA SER A 226 1.74 14.09 -33.33
C SER A 226 2.19 12.63 -33.51
N GLU A 227 3.18 12.16 -32.75
CA GLU A 227 3.56 10.75 -32.67
C GLU A 227 3.09 10.15 -31.34
N ASN A 228 2.41 9.01 -31.41
CA ASN A 228 1.72 8.34 -30.28
C ASN A 228 2.67 7.73 -29.22
N GLU A 229 3.95 8.10 -29.20
CA GLU A 229 4.96 7.44 -28.36
C GLU A 229 5.64 8.48 -27.45
N PRO A 230 5.79 8.19 -26.14
CA PRO A 230 6.50 9.07 -25.22
C PRO A 230 7.99 9.17 -25.58
N GLN A 231 8.62 10.27 -25.19
CA GLN A 231 10.08 10.31 -25.15
C GLN A 231 10.56 9.27 -24.13
N THR A 232 11.69 8.63 -24.43
CA THR A 232 12.19 7.53 -23.58
C THR A 232 13.68 7.62 -23.38
N ILE A 233 14.11 7.40 -22.15
CA ILE A 233 15.51 7.15 -21.78
C ILE A 233 15.61 5.68 -21.35
N LEU A 234 16.50 4.92 -21.97
CA LEU A 234 16.61 3.47 -21.76
C LEU A 234 17.79 3.11 -20.86
N ASP A 235 17.65 1.99 -20.14
CA ASP A 235 18.72 1.36 -19.35
C ASP A 235 19.40 2.31 -18.34
N VAL A 236 18.58 3.14 -17.69
CA VAL A 236 19.01 4.17 -16.76
C VAL A 236 19.09 3.61 -15.35
N PRO A 237 20.17 3.80 -14.58
CA PRO A 237 20.17 3.47 -13.15
C PRO A 237 18.94 4.05 -12.43
N PHE A 238 18.18 3.18 -11.77
CA PHE A 238 16.98 3.54 -11.01
C PHE A 238 17.31 4.46 -9.82
N GLY A 239 16.36 5.28 -9.36
CA GLY A 239 16.55 6.22 -8.27
C GLY A 239 16.12 7.65 -8.58
N PRO A 240 16.36 8.59 -7.64
CA PRO A 240 15.93 9.97 -7.75
C PRO A 240 16.76 10.74 -8.78
N ALA A 241 16.07 11.53 -9.59
CA ALA A 241 16.64 12.36 -10.63
C ALA A 241 15.85 13.68 -10.78
N THR A 242 16.38 14.54 -11.62
CA THR A 242 15.75 15.81 -12.00
C THR A 242 15.76 15.95 -13.52
N LEU A 243 14.59 16.24 -14.09
CA LEU A 243 14.43 16.65 -15.48
C LEU A 243 14.20 18.16 -15.55
N VAL A 244 15.06 18.86 -16.28
CA VAL A 244 14.85 20.27 -16.65
C VAL A 244 14.47 20.34 -18.11
N VAL A 245 13.40 21.09 -18.39
CA VAL A 245 12.89 21.27 -19.75
C VAL A 245 12.81 22.75 -20.07
N GLN A 246 13.36 23.12 -21.22
CA GLN A 246 13.23 24.45 -21.79
C GLN A 246 12.56 24.37 -23.17
N GLY A 247 11.60 25.26 -23.41
CA GLY A 247 11.01 25.51 -24.72
C GLY A 247 11.57 26.82 -25.30
N LEU A 248 12.08 26.76 -26.52
CA LEU A 248 12.74 27.88 -27.18
C LEU A 248 11.99 28.34 -28.44
N ASP A 249 11.96 29.66 -28.66
CA ASP A 249 11.43 30.25 -29.89
C ASP A 249 12.40 30.13 -31.08
N ALA A 250 12.02 30.65 -32.25
CA ALA A 250 12.83 30.57 -33.48
C ALA A 250 14.13 31.38 -33.42
N GLU A 251 14.24 32.30 -32.47
CA GLU A 251 15.43 33.09 -32.18
C GLU A 251 16.28 32.47 -31.05
N ALA A 252 15.94 31.26 -30.59
CA ALA A 252 16.55 30.54 -29.49
C ALA A 252 16.45 31.25 -28.13
N ASN A 253 15.40 32.05 -27.91
CA ASN A 253 15.08 32.56 -26.58
C ASN A 253 14.27 31.51 -25.81
N VAL A 254 14.60 31.31 -24.54
CA VAL A 254 13.78 30.50 -23.63
C VAL A 254 12.47 31.23 -23.38
N VAL A 255 11.36 30.59 -23.72
CA VAL A 255 9.99 31.08 -23.52
C VAL A 255 9.19 30.21 -22.55
N TYR A 256 9.69 29.02 -22.25
CA TYR A 256 9.18 28.10 -21.23
C TYR A 256 10.35 27.46 -20.50
N GLU A 257 10.25 27.32 -19.18
CA GLU A 257 11.27 26.66 -18.36
C GLU A 257 10.66 26.07 -17.09
N SER A 258 10.99 24.82 -16.79
CA SER A 258 10.62 24.17 -15.53
C SER A 258 11.61 23.06 -15.18
N SER A 259 11.70 22.76 -13.89
CA SER A 259 12.48 21.65 -13.34
C SER A 259 11.56 20.73 -12.56
N PHE A 260 11.69 19.44 -12.79
CA PHE A 260 10.82 18.40 -12.26
C PHE A 260 11.67 17.36 -11.51
N PRO A 261 11.58 17.30 -10.18
CA PRO A 261 12.02 16.14 -9.42
C PRO A 261 11.26 14.91 -9.93
N THR A 262 11.98 13.83 -10.21
CA THR A 262 11.43 12.61 -10.77
C THR A 262 12.17 11.39 -10.25
N PHE A 263 11.61 10.21 -10.45
CA PHE A 263 12.20 8.96 -10.01
C PHE A 263 12.20 7.96 -11.16
N ILE A 264 13.34 7.32 -11.38
CA ILE A 264 13.46 6.23 -12.35
C ILE A 264 13.20 4.92 -11.61
N GLY A 265 12.11 4.22 -11.93
CA GLY A 265 11.82 2.89 -11.39
C GLY A 265 12.68 1.79 -12.02
N ALA A 266 12.72 0.62 -11.39
CA ALA A 266 13.42 -0.54 -11.92
C ALA A 266 12.66 -1.17 -13.11
N GLY A 267 13.38 -1.90 -13.95
CA GLY A 267 12.76 -2.71 -15.00
C GLY A 267 12.42 -1.95 -16.28
N LEU A 268 11.62 -2.60 -17.14
CA LEU A 268 11.38 -2.11 -18.51
C LEU A 268 10.04 -1.39 -18.66
N LEU A 269 9.12 -1.59 -17.72
CA LEU A 269 7.71 -1.17 -17.78
C LEU A 269 7.41 -0.21 -16.63
N ASN A 270 8.07 0.94 -16.63
CA ASN A 270 7.70 2.04 -15.75
C ASN A 270 6.54 2.84 -16.35
N ASP A 271 5.79 3.49 -15.48
CA ASP A 271 4.72 4.38 -15.88
C ASP A 271 5.23 5.62 -16.63
N GLU A 272 4.37 6.12 -17.51
CA GLU A 272 4.63 7.34 -18.26
C GLU A 272 4.33 8.57 -17.40
N VAL A 273 5.29 9.49 -17.31
CA VAL A 273 5.14 10.75 -16.58
C VAL A 273 4.91 11.91 -17.55
N SER A 274 3.87 12.71 -17.30
CA SER A 274 3.60 13.91 -18.08
C SER A 274 4.05 15.17 -17.34
N PHE A 275 4.83 16.00 -18.01
CA PHE A 275 5.34 17.27 -17.49
C PHE A 275 4.72 18.44 -18.24
N ASP A 276 4.13 19.39 -17.51
CA ASP A 276 3.68 20.66 -18.08
C ASP A 276 4.64 21.78 -17.69
N VAL A 277 5.33 22.31 -18.68
CA VAL A 277 6.35 23.35 -18.52
C VAL A 277 5.66 24.71 -18.46
N ALA A 278 5.96 25.46 -17.40
CA ALA A 278 5.41 26.80 -17.23
C ALA A 278 6.10 27.82 -18.16
N PRO A 279 5.39 28.87 -18.61
CA PRO A 279 6.01 29.99 -19.32
C PRO A 279 7.12 30.63 -18.49
N SER A 280 8.25 30.94 -19.11
CA SER A 280 9.31 31.71 -18.47
C SER A 280 8.85 33.16 -18.28
N LEU A 281 8.99 33.69 -17.07
CA LEU A 281 8.63 35.09 -16.73
C LEU A 281 9.65 36.10 -17.27
#